data_AF-A0A9Q4MJB4-F1
#
_entry.id   AF-A0A9Q4MJB4-F1
#
_cell.length_a   1.000
_cell.length_b   1.000
_cell.length_c   1.000
_cell.angle_alpha   90.00
_cell.angle_beta   90.00
_cell.angle_gamma   90.00
#
_symmetry.space_group_name_H-M   'P 1'
#
loop_
_entity.id
_entity.type
_entity.pdbx_description
1 polymer ?
#
loop_
_entity_poly.entity_id
_entity_poly.type
_entity_poly.pdbx_seq_one_letter_code
_entity_poly.pdbx_strand_id
1 'polypeptide(L)' 'MSISSAKGMLARLKHLERSQGATDEMRGWVSDMLGAAIADGRMCPVDGPVVRHCVLNWIDDGTARAGTAGWGLLR' A
#
# COMPACT_ATOMS: atom_id res chain seq x y z
N MET A 1 -9.73 -26.40 -21.17
CA MET A 1 -9.53 -24.97 -20.84
C MET A 1 -8.30 -24.47 -21.60
N SER A 2 -8.45 -23.49 -22.48
CA SER A 2 -7.34 -22.99 -23.32
C SER A 2 -6.43 -22.04 -22.52
N ILE A 3 -5.11 -22.22 -22.65
CA ILE A 3 -4.06 -21.40 -22.02
C ILE A 3 -4.22 -19.89 -22.32
N SER A 4 -4.76 -19.55 -23.49
CA SER A 4 -5.01 -18.17 -23.92
C SER A 4 -6.08 -17.47 -23.07
N SER A 5 -7.08 -18.23 -22.59
CA SER A 5 -8.14 -17.72 -21.72
C SER A 5 -7.62 -17.44 -20.31
N ALA A 6 -6.74 -18.30 -19.78
CA ALA A 6 -6.11 -18.09 -18.47
C ALA A 6 -5.21 -16.84 -18.43
N LYS A 7 -4.44 -16.58 -19.50
CA LYS A 7 -3.59 -15.38 -19.60
C LYS A 7 -4.42 -14.09 -19.64
N GLY A 8 -5.56 -14.10 -20.33
CA GLY A 8 -6.50 -12.96 -20.35
C GLY A 8 -7.15 -12.69 -19.00
N MET A 9 -7.52 -13.73 -18.26
CA MET A 9 -8.05 -13.60 -16.90
C MET A 9 -7.00 -13.05 -15.92
N LEU A 10 -5.76 -13.52 -15.99
CA LEU A 10 -4.65 -13.01 -15.17
C LEU A 10 -4.36 -11.52 -15.44
N ALA A 11 -4.40 -11.09 -16.70
CA ALA A 11 -4.22 -9.68 -17.04
C ALA A 11 -5.35 -8.81 -16.47
N ARG A 12 -6.59 -9.29 -16.53
CA ARG A 12 -7.75 -8.60 -15.95
C ARG A 12 -7.70 -8.56 -14.42
N LEU A 13 -7.25 -9.64 -13.77
CA LEU A 13 -7.07 -9.70 -12.33
C LEU A 13 -6.01 -8.69 -11.87
N LYS A 14 -4.83 -8.69 -12.52
CA LYS A 14 -3.76 -7.72 -12.25
C LYS A 14 -4.22 -6.28 -12.47
N HIS A 15 -5.08 -6.04 -13.46
CA HIS A 15 -5.66 -4.72 -13.68
C HIS A 15 -6.65 -4.34 -12.58
N LEU A 16 -7.51 -5.27 -12.16
CA LEU A 16 -8.46 -5.09 -11.05
C LEU A 16 -7.75 -4.77 -9.74
N GLU A 17 -6.73 -5.55 -9.38
CA GLU A 17 -5.88 -5.33 -8.20
C GLU A 17 -5.16 -3.97 -8.24
N ARG A 18 -4.78 -3.49 -9.42
CA ARG A 18 -4.20 -2.15 -9.61
C ARG A 18 -5.24 -1.03 -9.63
N SER A 19 -6.48 -1.34 -10.00
CA SER A 19 -7.56 -0.36 -10.14
C SER A 19 -8.31 -0.10 -8.83
N GLN A 20 -8.28 -1.05 -7.89
CA GLN A 20 -8.77 -0.83 -6.54
C GLN A 20 -7.70 -0.09 -5.74
N GLY A 21 -7.79 1.24 -5.77
CA GLY A 21 -7.11 2.08 -4.80
C GLY A 21 -7.59 1.77 -3.38
N ALA A 22 -6.81 2.23 -2.41
CA ALA A 22 -7.21 2.12 -1.01
C ALA A 22 -8.58 2.75 -0.76
N THR A 23 -9.42 2.08 0.02
CA THR A 23 -10.69 2.67 0.48
C THR A 23 -10.42 3.65 1.61
N ASP A 24 -11.32 4.63 1.79
CA ASP A 24 -11.21 5.58 2.91
C ASP A 24 -11.29 4.88 4.28
N GLU A 25 -12.03 3.77 4.35
CA GLU A 25 -12.05 2.88 5.52
C GLU A 25 -10.66 2.31 5.82
N MET A 26 -9.95 1.80 4.81
CA MET A 26 -8.59 1.29 4.97
C MET A 26 -7.61 2.41 5.36
N ARG A 27 -7.74 3.60 4.78
CA ARG A 27 -6.94 4.77 5.19
C ARG A 27 -7.14 5.11 6.65
N GLY A 28 -8.40 5.16 7.10
CA GLY A 28 -8.75 5.42 8.50
C GLY A 28 -8.14 4.38 9.43
N TRP A 29 -8.33 3.11 9.11
CA TRP A 29 -7.76 2.01 9.89
C TRP A 29 -6.23 2.07 10.00
N VAL A 30 -5.52 2.31 8.89
CA VAL A 30 -4.05 2.42 8.91
C VAL A 30 -3.59 3.65 9.70
N SER A 31 -4.27 4.79 9.53
CA SER A 31 -3.99 6.01 10.28
C SER A 31 -4.08 5.78 11.79
N ASP A 32 -5.13 5.11 12.24
CA ASP A 32 -5.43 4.90 13.66
C ASP A 32 -4.49 3.86 14.26
N MET A 33 -4.22 2.77 13.55
CA MET A 33 -3.27 1.75 13.97
C MET A 33 -1.87 2.32 14.18
N LEU A 34 -1.36 3.11 13.23
CA LEU A 34 -0.06 3.76 13.35
C LEU A 34 -0.06 4.85 14.43
N GLY A 35 -1.16 5.60 14.58
CA GLY A 35 -1.33 6.57 15.66
C GLY A 35 -1.23 5.92 17.04
N ALA A 36 -1.91 4.79 17.24
CA ALA A 36 -1.85 4.02 18.47
C ALA A 36 -0.44 3.46 18.73
N ALA A 37 0.23 2.92 17.70
CA ALA A 37 1.59 2.40 17.85
C ALA A 37 2.62 3.49 18.26
N ILE A 38 2.45 4.72 17.76
CA ILE A 38 3.25 5.88 18.19
C ILE A 38 2.94 6.25 19.64
N ALA A 39 1.67 6.34 20.01
CA ALA A 39 1.24 6.70 21.36
C ALA A 39 1.70 5.67 22.40
N ASP A 40 1.69 4.39 22.04
CA ASP A 40 2.13 3.28 22.90
C ASP A 40 3.66 3.17 23.02
N GLY A 41 4.43 4.03 22.33
CA GLY A 41 5.89 3.96 22.29
C GLY A 41 6.43 2.70 21.58
N ARG A 42 5.60 2.04 20.76
CA ARG A 42 5.98 0.86 19.96
C ARG A 42 6.72 1.24 18.68
N MET A 43 6.77 2.53 18.36
CA MET A 43 7.56 3.10 17.28
C MET A 43 8.52 4.14 17.84
N CYS A 44 9.63 4.35 17.13
CA CYS A 44 10.53 5.46 17.42
C CYS A 44 9.75 6.79 17.39
N PRO A 45 9.86 7.66 18.42
CA PRO A 45 9.12 8.93 18.46
C PRO A 45 9.43 9.86 17.28
N VAL A 46 10.63 9.76 16.71
CA VAL A 46 11.07 10.58 15.57
C VAL A 46 10.61 9.98 14.24
N ASP A 47 10.80 8.67 14.07
CA ASP A 47 10.51 8.01 12.79
C ASP A 47 9.03 7.64 12.64
N GLY A 48 8.31 7.41 13.74
CA GLY A 48 6.90 7.00 13.74
C GLY A 48 5.98 7.93 12.96
N PRO A 49 6.01 9.25 13.22
CA PRO A 49 5.25 10.23 12.43
C PRO A 49 5.62 10.23 10.94
N VAL A 50 6.90 10.04 10.61
CA VAL A 50 7.41 9.99 9.23
C VAL A 50 6.87 8.75 8.52
N VAL A 51 6.97 7.58 9.15
CA VAL A 51 6.43 6.31 8.62
C VAL A 51 4.93 6.42 8.40
N ARG A 52 4.17 6.97 9.35
CA ARG A 52 2.72 7.21 9.20
C ARG A 52 2.42 8.09 7.99
N HIS A 53 3.15 9.19 7.80
CA HIS A 53 2.97 10.07 6.65
C HIS A 53 3.30 9.37 5.33
N CYS A 54 4.43 8.67 5.25
CA CYS A 54 4.86 7.94 4.05
C CYS A 54 3.88 6.84 3.64
N VAL A 55 3.38 6.08 4.61
CA VAL A 55 2.42 4.98 4.37
C VAL A 55 1.08 5.54 3.89
N LEU A 56 0.56 6.60 4.51
CA LEU A 56 -0.70 7.19 4.07
C LEU A 56 -0.61 7.80 2.67
N ASN A 57 0.49 8.51 2.36
CA ASN A 57 0.72 8.99 1.00
C ASN A 57 0.85 7.85 -0.02
N TRP A 58 1.50 6.74 0.36
CA TRP A 58 1.60 5.57 -0.51
C TRP A 58 0.24 4.95 -0.83
N ILE A 59 -0.63 4.88 0.17
CA ILE A 59 -2.01 4.37 0.09
C ILE A 59 -2.89 5.30 -0.77
N ASP A 60 -2.68 6.61 -0.71
CA ASP A 60 -3.35 7.61 -1.55
C ASP A 60 -2.89 7.57 -3.02
N ASP A 61 -1.59 7.65 -3.24
CA ASP A 61 -1.02 7.77 -4.58
C ASP A 61 -0.97 6.42 -5.33
N GLY A 62 -1.15 5.29 -4.64
CA GLY A 62 -0.97 3.94 -5.18
C GLY A 62 0.44 3.66 -5.73
N THR A 63 1.37 4.59 -5.51
CA THR A 63 2.73 4.57 -6.03
C THR A 63 3.67 4.76 -4.85
N ALA A 64 4.48 3.74 -4.56
CA ALA A 64 5.55 3.91 -3.58
C ALA A 64 6.54 4.89 -4.21
N ARG A 65 6.70 6.11 -3.67
CA ARG A 65 7.69 7.06 -4.20
C ARG A 65 9.06 6.38 -4.28
N ALA A 66 9.77 6.62 -5.37
CA ALA A 66 11.07 6.01 -5.67
C ALA A 66 12.04 6.17 -4.48
N GLY A 67 12.62 5.05 -4.03
CA GLY A 67 13.60 5.03 -2.93
C GLY A 67 13.08 4.51 -1.58
N THR A 68 11.83 4.06 -1.47
CA THR A 68 11.31 3.39 -0.26
C THR A 68 11.59 1.88 -0.31
N ALA A 69 11.95 1.23 0.81
CA ALA A 69 12.22 -0.20 0.85
C ALA A 69 11.05 -1.02 0.27
N GLY A 70 11.33 -1.96 -0.65
CA GLY A 70 10.32 -2.70 -1.44
C GLY A 70 10.34 -2.41 -2.94
N TRP A 71 11.23 -1.53 -3.41
CA TRP A 71 11.45 -1.29 -4.84
C TRP A 71 12.23 -2.43 -5.52
N GLY A 72 11.50 -3.21 -6.30
CA GLY A 72 11.99 -3.93 -7.48
C GLY A 72 10.97 -3.71 -8.60
N LEU A 73 11.44 -3.49 -9.84
CA LEU A 73 10.54 -3.42 -11.01
C LEU A 73 9.66 -4.68 -11.03
N LEU A 74 8.34 -4.51 -10.96
CA LEU A 74 7.38 -5.54 -11.35
C LEU A 74 7.52 -5.74 -12.87
N ARG A 75 8.57 -6.47 -13.28
CA ARG A 75 8.65 -7.04 -14.62
C ARG A 75 7.68 -8.22 -14.74
#